data_AF-A0A319CIJ9-F1
#
_entry.id   AF-A0A319CIJ9-F1
#
_cell.length_a   1.000
_cell.length_b   1.000
_cell.length_c   1.000
_cell.angle_alpha   90.00
_cell.angle_beta   90.00
_cell.angle_gamma   90.00
#
_symmetry.space_group_name_H-M   'P 1'
#
loop_
_entity.id
_entity.type
_entity.pdbx_description
1 polymer ?
#
loop_
_entity_poly.entity_id
_entity_poly.type
_entity_poly.pdbx_seq_one_letter_code
_entity_poly.pdbx_strand_id
1 'polypeptide(L)'
;MDAHDKQQAPVSELLQSTPVPIAQLSPSLDNLPHNSVRGVVALLWPYSSSTRSISLLLAEPDFRLRRSGGQVRVVFHGPVAEEVAKSQVGIGDNVYLSLHGSRLTDNDPKVLTPGKSVAWDVHFETTVLVEVSETTENRK
;
A
#
# COMPACT_ATOMS: atom_id res chain seq x y z
N MET A 1 17.72 -22.06 -28.03
CA MET A 1 17.65 -22.66 -26.68
C MET A 1 17.12 -21.57 -25.79
N ASP A 2 15.82 -21.41 -25.87
CA ASP A 2 15.12 -20.18 -25.52
C ASP A 2 14.58 -20.34 -24.10
N ALA A 3 15.28 -19.69 -23.16
CA ALA A 3 14.83 -19.54 -21.80
C ALA A 3 13.63 -18.59 -21.78
N HIS A 4 12.42 -19.14 -21.83
CA HIS A 4 11.21 -18.42 -21.50
C HIS A 4 11.16 -18.23 -19.99
N ASP A 5 11.59 -17.04 -19.55
CA ASP A 5 11.51 -16.57 -18.19
C ASP A 5 10.04 -16.40 -17.78
N LYS A 6 9.59 -17.16 -16.78
CA LYS A 6 8.21 -17.16 -16.27
C LYS A 6 8.03 -16.06 -15.20
N GLN A 7 8.14 -14.79 -15.57
CA GLN A 7 8.00 -13.69 -14.61
C GLN A 7 6.65 -12.93 -14.67
N GLN A 8 5.64 -13.42 -15.40
CA GLN A 8 4.46 -12.63 -15.78
C GLN A 8 3.22 -12.73 -14.85
N ALA A 9 3.32 -13.47 -13.73
CA ALA A 9 2.21 -13.69 -12.81
C ALA A 9 1.81 -12.47 -11.93
N PRO A 10 2.74 -11.69 -11.34
CA PRO A 10 2.39 -10.64 -10.37
C PRO A 10 1.56 -9.49 -10.98
N VAL A 11 1.92 -9.06 -12.19
CA VAL A 11 1.20 -7.99 -12.89
C VAL A 11 -0.21 -8.45 -13.28
N SER A 12 -0.37 -9.72 -13.66
CA SER A 12 -1.67 -10.29 -14.03
C SER A 12 -2.64 -10.34 -12.85
N GLU A 13 -2.15 -10.66 -11.64
CA GLU A 13 -2.96 -10.67 -10.42
C GLU A 13 -3.41 -9.26 -9.99
N LEU A 14 -2.55 -8.24 -10.14
CA LEU A 14 -2.95 -6.84 -9.92
C LEU A 14 -4.05 -6.42 -10.90
N LEU A 15 -3.92 -6.79 -12.18
CA LEU A 15 -4.91 -6.48 -13.21
C LEU A 15 -6.25 -7.20 -13.00
N GLN A 16 -6.27 -8.31 -12.26
CA GLN A 16 -7.48 -9.05 -11.89
C GLN A 16 -8.17 -8.51 -10.64
N SER A 17 -7.49 -7.65 -9.87
CA SER A 17 -8.07 -7.00 -8.69
C SER A 17 -8.98 -5.83 -9.07
N THR A 18 -10.03 -5.60 -8.28
CA THR A 18 -10.97 -4.49 -8.49
C THR A 18 -10.47 -3.25 -7.73
N PRO A 19 -10.11 -2.14 -8.41
CA PRO A 19 -9.66 -0.95 -7.74
C PRO A 19 -10.81 -0.27 -6.98
N VAL A 20 -10.59 0.06 -5.71
CA VAL A 20 -11.52 0.80 -4.86
C VAL A 20 -10.86 2.09 -4.33
N PRO A 21 -11.64 3.15 -4.10
CA PRO A 21 -11.15 4.32 -3.37
C PRO A 21 -10.68 3.94 -1.96
N ILE A 22 -9.59 4.53 -1.52
CA ILE A 22 -9.06 4.41 -0.16
C ILE A 22 -10.14 4.75 0.86
N ALA A 23 -10.96 5.77 0.60
CA ALA A 23 -12.03 6.20 1.50
C ALA A 23 -13.14 5.13 1.71
N GLN A 24 -13.20 4.10 0.87
CA GLN A 24 -14.15 2.98 1.00
C GLN A 24 -13.59 1.79 1.79
N LEU A 25 -12.32 1.84 2.19
CA LEU A 25 -11.73 0.78 3.02
C LEU A 25 -12.46 0.69 4.35
N SER A 26 -13.03 -0.49 4.60
CA SER A 26 -13.69 -0.84 5.84
C SER A 26 -13.74 -2.37 6.00
N PRO A 27 -13.85 -2.90 7.22
CA PRO A 27 -14.02 -4.34 7.44
C PRO A 27 -15.27 -4.92 6.76
N SER A 28 -16.26 -4.08 6.46
CA SER A 28 -17.47 -4.44 5.71
C SER A 28 -17.31 -4.40 4.19
N LEU A 29 -16.12 -4.07 3.67
CA LEU A 29 -15.88 -4.04 2.23
C LEU A 29 -15.94 -5.47 1.68
N ASP A 30 -16.89 -5.71 0.78
CA ASP A 30 -17.08 -7.02 0.17
C ASP A 30 -15.85 -7.47 -0.63
N ASN A 31 -15.54 -8.76 -0.53
CA ASN A 31 -14.45 -9.40 -1.26
C ASN A 31 -13.11 -8.66 -1.16
N LEU A 32 -12.77 -8.15 0.04
CA LEU A 32 -11.51 -7.44 0.30
C LEU A 32 -10.28 -8.08 -0.38
N PRO A 33 -10.07 -9.40 -0.37
CA PRO A 33 -8.89 -10.02 -1.02
C PRO A 33 -8.83 -9.85 -2.55
N HIS A 34 -9.94 -9.53 -3.20
CA HIS A 34 -10.04 -9.30 -4.65
C HIS A 34 -9.99 -7.82 -5.01
N ASN A 35 -9.89 -6.92 -4.03
CA ASN A 35 -9.84 -5.49 -4.26
C ASN A 35 -8.39 -4.99 -4.25
N SER A 36 -8.17 -3.83 -4.84
CA SER A 36 -6.90 -3.10 -4.76
C SER A 36 -7.13 -1.62 -4.49
N VAL A 37 -6.10 -0.95 -4.00
CA VAL A 37 -6.09 0.50 -3.86
C VAL A 37 -4.94 1.09 -4.65
N ARG A 38 -5.16 2.31 -5.12
CA ARG A 38 -4.12 3.15 -5.71
C ARG A 38 -3.90 4.35 -4.81
N GLY A 39 -2.63 4.65 -4.51
CA GLY A 39 -2.26 5.82 -3.73
C GLY A 39 -0.93 6.40 -4.14
N VAL A 40 -0.66 7.60 -3.64
CA VAL A 40 0.67 8.20 -3.63
C VAL A 40 1.22 8.09 -2.22
N VAL A 41 2.49 7.73 -2.07
CA VAL A 41 3.15 7.70 -0.76
C VAL A 41 3.28 9.14 -0.24
N ALA A 42 2.46 9.47 0.76
CA ALA A 42 2.47 10.77 1.43
C ALA A 42 3.47 10.83 2.58
N LEU A 43 3.64 9.71 3.31
CA LEU A 43 4.65 9.55 4.35
C LEU A 43 5.23 8.13 4.32
N LEU A 44 6.46 8.02 4.81
CA LEU A 44 7.20 6.78 4.98
C LEU A 44 7.74 6.74 6.41
N TRP A 45 7.38 5.70 7.17
CA TRP A 45 8.08 5.30 8.39
C TRP A 45 9.07 4.21 8.00
N PRO A 46 10.39 4.49 8.05
CA PRO A 46 11.42 3.56 7.59
C PRO A 46 11.37 2.20 8.27
N TYR A 47 11.95 1.21 7.62
CA TYR A 47 12.08 -0.13 8.20
C TYR A 47 12.78 -0.09 9.55
N SER A 48 12.15 -0.70 10.54
CA SER A 48 12.67 -0.90 11.88
C SER A 48 12.94 -2.38 12.10
N SER A 49 14.19 -2.73 12.41
CA SER A 49 14.57 -4.12 12.70
C SER A 49 14.03 -4.61 14.05
N SER A 50 13.77 -3.71 15.01
CA SER A 50 13.24 -4.07 16.33
C SER A 50 11.78 -4.50 16.27
N THR A 51 10.98 -3.85 15.43
CA THR A 51 9.57 -4.18 15.19
C THR A 51 9.37 -5.03 13.94
N ARG A 52 10.43 -5.21 13.13
CA ARG A 52 10.42 -5.88 11.82
C ARG A 52 9.30 -5.34 10.93
N SER A 53 9.18 -4.02 10.87
CA SER A 53 8.07 -3.36 10.18
C SER A 53 8.52 -2.12 9.41
N ILE A 54 7.80 -1.83 8.33
CA ILE A 54 7.86 -0.57 7.57
C ILE A 54 6.42 -0.10 7.35
N SER A 55 6.18 1.21 7.32
CA SER A 55 4.82 1.74 7.11
C SER A 55 4.80 2.87 6.11
N LEU A 56 3.73 2.91 5.33
CA LEU A 56 3.47 3.95 4.34
C LEU A 56 2.14 4.63 4.68
N LEU A 57 2.07 5.96 4.58
CA LEU A 57 0.78 6.63 4.46
C LEU A 57 0.50 6.80 2.98
N LEU A 58 -0.51 6.09 2.48
CA LEU A 58 -0.98 6.25 1.11
C LEU A 58 -2.10 7.30 1.10
N ALA A 59 -2.01 8.25 0.17
CA ALA A 59 -3.05 9.23 -0.07
C ALA A 59 -3.62 9.06 -1.48
N GLU A 60 -4.92 9.30 -1.62
CA GLU A 60 -5.60 9.31 -2.92
C GLU A 60 -4.88 10.22 -3.93
N PRO A 61 -4.69 9.86 -5.19
CA PRO A 61 -4.11 10.75 -6.18
C PRO A 61 -4.95 12.04 -6.39
N ASP A 62 -6.28 11.93 -6.31
CA ASP A 62 -7.18 13.09 -6.35
C ASP A 62 -7.25 13.81 -4.99
N PHE A 63 -6.84 15.08 -4.97
CA PHE A 63 -6.84 15.91 -3.76
C PHE A 63 -8.22 16.11 -3.14
N ARG A 64 -9.31 15.96 -3.91
CA ARG A 64 -10.69 16.05 -3.41
C ARG A 64 -10.98 14.86 -2.51
N LEU A 65 -10.61 13.65 -2.95
CA LEU A 65 -10.77 12.42 -2.18
C LEU A 65 -9.87 12.40 -0.94
N ARG A 66 -8.65 12.97 -1.02
CA ARG A 66 -7.76 13.13 0.15
C ARG A 66 -8.42 13.88 1.31
N ARG A 67 -9.26 14.87 1.02
CA ARG A 67 -9.96 15.69 2.04
C ARG A 67 -11.15 14.98 2.67
N SER A 68 -11.58 13.86 2.09
CA SER A 68 -12.74 13.07 2.52
C SER A 68 -12.34 11.66 2.96
N GLY A 69 -11.27 11.53 3.77
CA GLY A 69 -10.82 10.23 4.27
C GLY A 69 -10.01 9.41 3.28
N GLY A 70 -9.54 10.01 2.18
CA GLY A 70 -8.72 9.33 1.17
C GLY A 70 -7.26 9.15 1.59
N GLN A 71 -6.98 8.79 2.84
CA GLN A 71 -5.64 8.41 3.29
C GLN A 71 -5.72 7.14 4.12
N VAL A 72 -4.73 6.27 4.00
CA VAL A 72 -4.67 5.03 4.76
C VAL A 72 -3.22 4.72 5.09
N ARG A 73 -2.97 4.32 6.33
CA ARG A 73 -1.66 3.80 6.70
C ARG A 73 -1.61 2.31 6.41
N VAL A 74 -0.59 1.91 5.67
CA VAL A 74 -0.27 0.52 5.35
C VAL A 74 0.94 0.10 6.15
N VAL A 75 0.85 -1.02 6.85
CA VAL A 75 1.91 -1.54 7.73
C VAL A 75 2.30 -2.93 7.24
N PHE A 76 3.55 -3.07 6.80
CA PHE A 76 4.14 -4.34 6.42
C PHE A 76 4.94 -4.89 7.60
N HIS A 77 4.88 -6.22 7.81
CA HIS A 77 5.56 -6.91 8.90
C HIS A 77 6.47 -8.02 8.40
N GLY A 78 7.47 -8.37 9.21
CA GLY A 78 8.33 -9.53 9.00
C GLY A 78 9.03 -9.54 7.63
N PRO A 79 9.09 -10.69 6.94
CA PRO A 79 9.74 -10.81 5.64
C PRO A 79 9.16 -9.87 4.57
N VAL A 80 7.84 -9.62 4.61
CA VAL A 80 7.20 -8.67 3.69
C VAL A 80 7.75 -7.26 3.86
N ALA A 81 7.95 -6.83 5.11
CA ALA A 81 8.54 -5.53 5.41
C ALA A 81 9.97 -5.40 4.88
N GLU A 82 10.77 -6.46 4.97
CA GLU A 82 12.15 -6.50 4.48
C GLU A 82 12.19 -6.35 2.95
N GLU A 83 11.31 -7.02 2.22
CA GLU A 83 11.22 -6.91 0.75
C GLU A 83 10.71 -5.54 0.30
N VAL A 84 9.70 -4.98 0.97
CA VAL A 84 9.22 -3.61 0.68
C VAL A 84 10.30 -2.57 0.99
N ALA A 85 11.14 -2.79 2.01
CA ALA A 85 12.27 -1.89 2.28
C ALA A 85 13.33 -1.95 1.16
N LYS A 86 13.57 -3.13 0.58
CA LYS A 86 14.52 -3.32 -0.53
C LYS A 86 14.05 -2.73 -1.86
N SER A 87 12.73 -2.56 -2.06
CA SER A 87 12.20 -1.92 -3.27
C SER A 87 12.50 -0.43 -3.36
N GLN A 88 13.03 0.18 -2.29
CA GLN A 88 13.34 1.61 -2.18
C GLN A 88 12.14 2.53 -2.41
N VAL A 89 10.93 2.08 -2.08
CA VAL A 89 9.72 2.91 -2.13
C VAL A 89 9.93 4.23 -1.35
N GLY A 90 9.62 5.34 -2.00
CA GLY A 90 9.83 6.69 -1.52
C GLY A 90 8.55 7.52 -1.47
N ILE A 91 8.64 8.67 -0.80
CA ILE A 91 7.56 9.67 -0.80
C ILE A 91 7.38 10.21 -2.23
N GLY A 92 6.14 10.32 -2.69
CA GLY A 92 5.79 10.76 -4.03
C GLY A 92 5.62 9.64 -5.06
N ASP A 93 5.99 8.40 -4.71
CA ASP A 93 5.77 7.26 -5.60
C ASP A 93 4.28 6.90 -5.69
N ASN A 94 3.87 6.47 -6.87
CA ASN A 94 2.57 5.85 -7.06
C ASN A 94 2.66 4.38 -6.66
N VAL A 95 1.71 3.96 -5.85
CA VAL A 95 1.59 2.60 -5.36
C VAL A 95 0.25 2.03 -5.81
N TYR A 96 0.30 0.89 -6.48
CA TYR A 96 -0.84 -0.01 -6.65
C TYR A 96 -0.67 -1.19 -5.71
N LEU A 97 -1.66 -1.42 -4.86
CA LEU A 97 -1.58 -2.38 -3.77
C LEU A 97 -2.80 -3.30 -3.81
N SER A 98 -2.57 -4.59 -4.05
CA SER A 98 -3.59 -5.61 -3.84
C SER A 98 -3.89 -5.74 -2.34
N LEU A 99 -5.17 -5.85 -1.99
CA LEU A 99 -5.60 -6.09 -0.61
C LEU A 99 -5.63 -7.59 -0.27
N HIS A 100 -5.20 -8.46 -1.19
CA HIS A 100 -5.01 -9.88 -0.93
C HIS A 100 -4.01 -10.13 0.20
N GLY A 101 -4.41 -10.92 1.20
CA GLY A 101 -3.58 -11.20 2.38
C GLY A 101 -3.49 -10.04 3.38
N SER A 102 -4.26 -8.97 3.18
CA SER A 102 -4.31 -7.84 4.11
C SER A 102 -5.32 -8.06 5.24
N ARG A 103 -5.12 -7.35 6.35
CA ARG A 103 -6.08 -7.22 7.44
C ARG A 103 -6.30 -5.74 7.79
N LEU A 104 -7.56 -5.33 7.91
CA LEU A 104 -7.93 -4.02 8.42
C LEU A 104 -7.99 -4.06 9.95
N THR A 105 -7.30 -3.13 10.60
CA THR A 105 -7.29 -2.97 12.08
C THR A 105 -7.57 -1.52 12.43
N ASP A 106 -8.15 -1.21 13.58
CA ASP A 106 -8.32 0.18 14.02
C ASP A 106 -6.97 0.92 14.03
N ASN A 107 -6.99 2.21 13.67
CA ASN A 107 -5.80 3.05 13.71
C ASN A 107 -5.12 3.03 15.09
N ASP A 108 -3.80 2.87 15.13
CA ASP A 108 -3.03 3.15 16.35
C ASP A 108 -3.14 4.65 16.72
N PRO A 109 -3.82 5.02 17.83
CA PRO A 109 -4.01 6.42 18.22
C PRO A 109 -2.69 7.11 18.60
N LYS A 110 -1.62 6.35 18.84
CA LYS A 110 -0.29 6.90 19.15
C LYS A 110 0.43 7.41 17.91
N VAL A 111 0.02 7.00 16.72
CA VAL A 111 0.65 7.41 15.47
C VAL A 111 -0.16 8.50 14.80
N LEU A 112 0.41 9.70 14.82
CA LEU A 112 -0.20 10.88 14.23
C LEU A 112 0.04 10.88 12.72
N THR A 113 -1.02 10.66 11.94
CA THR A 113 -1.01 10.85 10.48
C THR A 113 -1.49 12.26 10.13
N PRO A 114 -0.81 13.01 9.26
CA PRO A 114 -1.34 14.25 8.71
C PRO A 114 -2.63 14.04 7.93
N GLY A 115 -3.51 15.04 7.95
CA GLY A 115 -4.74 15.03 7.15
C GLY A 115 -5.83 14.10 7.70
N LYS A 116 -6.68 13.58 6.80
CA LYS A 116 -7.82 12.73 7.16
C LYS A 116 -7.60 11.32 6.62
N SER A 117 -7.22 10.43 7.52
CA SER A 117 -7.15 8.99 7.24
C SER A 117 -8.51 8.32 7.43
N VAL A 118 -8.70 7.18 6.77
CA VAL A 118 -9.73 6.22 7.18
C VAL A 118 -9.50 5.77 8.62
N ALA A 119 -10.51 5.19 9.25
CA ALA A 119 -10.43 4.70 10.63
C ALA A 119 -9.56 3.44 10.80
N TRP A 120 -8.99 2.93 9.70
CA TRP A 120 -8.34 1.62 9.64
C TRP A 120 -6.91 1.70 9.12
N ASP A 121 -6.02 0.91 9.70
CA ASP A 121 -4.73 0.55 9.14
C ASP A 121 -4.86 -0.74 8.33
N VAL A 122 -4.09 -0.84 7.23
CA VAL A 122 -4.00 -2.04 6.41
C VAL A 122 -2.71 -2.77 6.75
N HIS A 123 -2.82 -3.99 7.28
CA HIS A 123 -1.67 -4.79 7.72
C HIS A 123 -1.39 -5.94 6.76
N PHE A 124 -0.12 -6.17 6.42
CA PHE A 124 0.36 -7.33 5.67
C PHE A 124 1.41 -8.09 6.47
N GLU A 125 1.19 -9.39 6.67
CA GLU A 125 2.10 -10.25 7.47
C GLU A 125 2.81 -11.31 6.64
N THR A 126 2.18 -11.83 5.57
CA THR A 126 2.66 -13.01 4.84
C THR A 126 2.97 -12.72 3.38
N THR A 127 2.02 -12.15 2.65
CA THR A 127 2.11 -11.91 1.21
C THR A 127 1.61 -10.52 0.89
N VAL A 128 2.33 -9.80 0.03
CA VAL A 128 1.87 -8.56 -0.58
C VAL A 128 2.12 -8.64 -2.07
N LEU A 129 1.19 -8.09 -2.84
CA LEU A 129 1.41 -7.75 -4.22
C LEU A 129 1.33 -6.23 -4.36
N VAL A 130 2.48 -5.62 -4.63
CA VAL A 130 2.64 -4.17 -4.71
C VAL A 130 3.43 -3.80 -5.96
N GLU A 131 2.92 -2.83 -6.70
CA GLU A 131 3.61 -2.20 -7.82
C GLU A 131 3.92 -0.75 -7.44
N VAL A 132 5.18 -0.38 -7.57
CA VAL A 132 5.68 0.97 -7.30
C VAL A 132 6.11 1.57 -8.63
N SER A 133 5.55 2.74 -8.96
CA SER A 133 5.97 3.52 -10.11
C SER A 133 6.43 4.89 -9.65
N GLU A 134 7.67 5.22 -9.99
CA GLU A 134 8.24 6.54 -9.75
C GLU A 134 7.40 7.57 -10.51
N THR A 135 6.95 8.63 -9.81
CA THR A 135 6.42 9.79 -10.52
C THR A 135 7.61 10.47 -11.19
N THR A 136 7.63 10.60 -12.52
CA THR A 136 8.68 11.26 -13.32
C THR A 136 8.79 12.78 -13.11
N GLU A 137 8.39 13.26 -11.94
CA GLU A 137 8.44 14.67 -11.55
C GLU A 137 9.41 14.79 -10.37
N ASN A 138 10.69 15.05 -10.70
CA ASN A 138 11.83 15.36 -9.81
C ASN A 138 12.80 14.21 -9.46
N ARG A 139 13.72 13.92 -10.40
CA ARG A 139 15.14 13.81 -10.04
C ARG A 139 15.91 14.87 -10.83
N LYS A 140 16.41 15.89 -10.12
CA LYS A 140 17.50 16.74 -10.60
C LYS A 140 18.77 16.35 -9.85
#